data_AF-A0A950QKY3-F1
#
_entry.id   AF-A0A950QKY3-F1
#
_cell.length_a   1.000
_cell.length_b   1.000
_cell.length_c   1.000
_cell.angle_alpha   90.00
_cell.angle_beta   90.00
_cell.angle_gamma   90.00
#
_symmetry.space_group_name_H-M   'P 1'
#
loop_
_entity.id
_entity.type
_entity.pdbx_description
1 polymer ?
#
loop_
_entity_poly.entity_id
_entity_poly.type
_entity_poly.pdbx_seq_one_letter_code
_entity_poly.pdbx_strand_id
1 'polypeptide(L)'
;MASIPLLAFEDWQPISPDELKMTSEPAAPGAAAIILYRELKSDDNEHFEYTYYRIKILTDEGKKYADVKVAYGNSYSHVTDIKGRTIHSDGTVIPFEGKALDGTMFKTKRLKILAKTFTLPDVQVGSIIEYKYTIRTEPGWAFPARWSVQEDMFQKRAKFSFAPFKHEVLVGG
;
A
#
# COMPACT_ATOMS: atom_id res chain seq x y z
N MET A 1 -18.60 8.23 29.56
CA MET A 1 -17.50 8.09 28.59
C MET A 1 -17.82 6.93 27.69
N ALA A 2 -18.04 7.17 26.40
CA ALA A 2 -18.38 6.11 25.46
C ALA A 2 -17.10 5.36 25.06
N SER A 3 -17.05 4.06 25.38
CA SER A 3 -16.03 3.15 24.88
C SER A 3 -16.25 2.99 23.39
N ILE A 4 -15.36 3.53 22.57
CA ILE A 4 -15.33 3.22 21.14
C ILE A 4 -15.03 1.71 21.04
N PRO A 5 -15.90 0.90 20.43
CA PRO A 5 -15.57 -0.49 20.21
C PRO A 5 -14.34 -0.48 19.29
N LEU A 6 -13.22 -1.02 19.79
CA LEU A 6 -12.09 -1.37 18.94
C LEU A 6 -12.61 -2.46 18.00
N LEU A 7 -13.17 -2.05 16.86
CA LEU A 7 -13.51 -2.96 15.78
C LEU A 7 -12.20 -3.56 15.33
N ALA A 8 -11.84 -4.69 15.94
CA ALA A 8 -10.78 -5.59 15.55
C ALA A 8 -11.18 -6.28 14.24
N PHE A 9 -11.35 -5.48 13.20
CA PHE A 9 -11.47 -5.96 11.84
C PHE A 9 -10.06 -5.82 11.25
N GLU A 10 -9.19 -6.79 11.58
CA GLU A 10 -7.80 -6.95 11.12
C GLU A 10 -6.71 -6.03 11.74
N ASP A 11 -5.44 -6.46 11.60
CA ASP A 11 -4.20 -5.74 11.98
C ASP A 11 -4.01 -4.43 11.19
N TRP A 12 -4.90 -3.46 11.35
CA TRP A 12 -4.73 -2.10 10.86
C TRP A 12 -4.25 -1.18 11.97
N GLN A 13 -3.46 -0.17 11.62
CA GLN A 13 -3.06 0.85 12.59
C GLN A 13 -4.28 1.70 12.99
N PRO A 14 -4.35 2.21 14.23
CA PRO A 14 -5.42 3.12 14.63
C PRO A 14 -5.38 4.39 13.77
N ILE A 15 -6.56 4.94 13.49
CA ILE A 15 -6.72 6.22 12.77
C ILE A 15 -7.08 7.28 13.80
N SER A 16 -6.39 8.42 13.75
CA SER A 16 -6.68 9.54 14.65
C SER A 16 -7.94 10.30 14.21
N PRO A 17 -8.70 10.89 15.16
CA PRO A 17 -9.82 11.77 14.83
C PRO A 17 -9.43 12.96 13.93
N ASP A 18 -8.19 13.44 14.06
CA ASP A 18 -7.66 14.54 13.24
C ASP A 18 -7.46 14.11 11.79
N GLU A 19 -6.94 12.90 11.54
CA GLU A 19 -6.85 12.34 10.19
C GLU A 19 -8.25 12.17 9.56
N LEU A 20 -9.24 11.72 10.34
CA LEU A 20 -10.62 11.56 9.86
C LEU A 20 -11.24 12.89 9.45
N LYS A 21 -11.06 13.94 10.26
CA LYS A 21 -11.62 15.28 10.02
C LYS A 21 -10.77 16.15 9.10
N MET A 22 -9.59 15.69 8.68
CA MET A 22 -8.70 16.45 7.81
C MET A 22 -9.40 16.79 6.49
N THR A 23 -9.27 18.04 6.06
CA THR A 23 -9.78 18.54 4.77
C THR A 23 -8.70 19.21 3.92
N SER A 24 -7.53 19.47 4.49
CA SER A 24 -6.36 20.04 3.78
C SER A 24 -5.06 19.73 4.52
N GLU A 25 -3.93 19.95 3.86
CA GLU A 25 -2.58 19.84 4.44
C GLU A 25 -1.76 21.12 4.16
N PRO A 26 -1.44 21.92 5.19
CA PRO A 26 -0.67 23.15 5.01
C PRO A 26 0.71 22.96 4.38
N ALA A 27 1.37 21.82 4.62
CA ALA A 27 2.66 21.50 4.00
C ALA A 27 2.54 21.05 2.53
N ALA A 28 1.32 20.83 2.03
CA ALA A 28 1.02 20.47 0.65
C ALA A 28 -0.26 21.18 0.16
N PRO A 29 -0.22 22.52 0.00
CA PRO A 29 -1.39 23.28 -0.42
C PRO A 29 -1.92 22.80 -1.78
N GLY A 30 -3.23 22.59 -1.87
CA GLY A 30 -3.88 22.14 -3.10
C GLY A 30 -3.65 20.68 -3.47
N ALA A 31 -3.01 19.87 -2.60
CA ALA A 31 -2.87 18.44 -2.84
C ALA A 31 -4.24 17.76 -2.94
N ALA A 32 -4.45 16.98 -4.01
CA ALA A 32 -5.69 16.23 -4.21
C ALA A 32 -5.83 15.05 -3.23
N ALA A 33 -4.70 14.49 -2.82
CA ALA A 33 -4.58 13.48 -1.79
C ALA A 33 -3.18 13.55 -1.17
N ILE A 34 -3.03 13.01 0.05
CA ILE A 34 -1.73 12.88 0.72
C ILE A 34 -1.58 11.50 1.33
N ILE A 35 -0.35 11.04 1.44
CA ILE A 35 0.01 9.85 2.20
C ILE A 35 0.17 10.26 3.66
N LEU A 36 -0.74 9.81 4.52
CA LEU A 36 -0.67 10.00 5.96
C LEU A 36 0.41 9.10 6.58
N TYR A 37 0.43 7.84 6.15
CA TYR A 37 1.42 6.87 6.59
C TYR A 37 1.69 5.85 5.48
N ARG A 38 2.97 5.50 5.33
CA ARG A 38 3.44 4.46 4.42
C ARG A 38 4.43 3.58 5.14
N GLU A 39 4.29 2.27 4.99
CA GLU A 39 5.25 1.31 5.53
C GLU A 39 5.69 0.33 4.46
N LEU A 40 6.99 0.15 4.35
CA LEU A 40 7.63 -0.84 3.50
C LEU A 40 8.51 -1.72 4.38
N LYS A 41 8.26 -3.02 4.31
CA LYS A 41 9.11 -4.02 4.94
C LYS A 41 9.64 -4.96 3.88
N SER A 42 10.92 -5.26 3.91
CA SER A 42 11.52 -6.35 3.13
C SER A 42 12.22 -7.29 4.09
N ASP A 43 12.01 -8.59 3.89
CA ASP A 43 12.62 -9.64 4.70
C ASP A 43 13.16 -10.73 3.77
N ASP A 44 14.50 -10.79 3.67
CA ASP A 44 15.20 -11.71 2.80
C ASP A 44 15.04 -13.16 3.28
N ASN A 45 14.95 -13.39 4.59
CA ASN A 45 14.84 -14.74 5.14
C ASN A 45 13.45 -15.34 4.89
N GLU A 46 12.43 -14.50 4.93
CA GLU A 46 11.03 -14.89 4.72
C GLU A 46 10.58 -14.67 3.25
N HIS A 47 11.49 -14.23 2.38
CA HIS A 47 11.29 -13.98 0.96
C HIS A 47 10.06 -13.12 0.65
N PHE A 48 9.89 -11.99 1.35
CA PHE A 48 8.77 -11.09 1.07
C PHE A 48 9.10 -9.60 1.14
N GLU A 49 8.28 -8.85 0.41
CA GLU A 49 8.13 -7.40 0.53
C GLU A 49 6.68 -7.09 0.93
N TYR A 50 6.50 -6.34 2.00
CA TYR A 50 5.21 -5.88 2.49
C TYR A 50 5.09 -4.38 2.25
N THR A 51 3.92 -3.97 1.77
CA THR A 51 3.61 -2.56 1.55
C THR A 51 2.28 -2.21 2.20
N TYR A 52 2.24 -1.07 2.89
CA TYR A 52 1.05 -0.47 3.47
C TYR A 52 0.97 1.00 3.10
N TYR A 53 -0.22 1.45 2.75
CA TYR A 53 -0.55 2.86 2.58
C TYR A 53 -1.78 3.23 3.38
N ARG A 54 -1.74 4.42 3.99
CA ARG A 54 -2.87 5.20 4.47
C ARG A 54 -2.86 6.54 3.75
N ILE A 55 -3.87 6.78 2.93
CA ILE A 55 -3.96 7.97 2.08
C ILE A 55 -5.24 8.72 2.43
N LYS A 56 -5.12 10.04 2.62
CA LYS A 56 -6.26 10.94 2.77
C LYS A 56 -6.65 11.51 1.43
N ILE A 57 -7.94 11.41 1.08
CA ILE A 57 -8.52 12.03 -0.11
C ILE A 57 -9.02 13.43 0.25
N LEU A 58 -8.49 14.46 -0.41
CA LEU A 58 -8.76 15.86 -0.09
C LEU A 58 -9.64 16.55 -1.13
N THR A 59 -9.62 16.09 -2.38
CA THR A 59 -10.46 16.61 -3.47
C THR A 59 -11.00 15.48 -4.34
N ASP A 60 -11.90 15.79 -5.27
CA ASP A 60 -12.44 14.81 -6.22
C ASP A 60 -11.34 14.18 -7.09
N GLU A 61 -10.33 14.94 -7.50
CA GLU A 61 -9.18 14.43 -8.27
C GLU A 61 -8.39 13.37 -7.49
N GLY A 62 -8.43 13.42 -6.15
CA GLY A 62 -7.77 12.46 -5.28
C GLY A 62 -8.38 11.06 -5.36
N LYS A 63 -9.65 10.94 -5.77
CA LYS A 63 -10.34 9.65 -5.87
C LYS A 63 -9.64 8.68 -6.82
N LYS A 64 -8.86 9.17 -7.79
CA LYS A 64 -8.04 8.33 -8.68
C LYS A 64 -7.05 7.40 -7.94
N TYR A 65 -6.65 7.76 -6.72
CA TYR A 65 -5.74 6.94 -5.91
C TYR A 65 -6.44 5.73 -5.28
N ALA A 66 -7.77 5.61 -5.41
CA ALA A 66 -8.51 4.41 -5.06
C ALA A 66 -8.25 3.25 -6.02
N ASP A 67 -7.85 3.54 -7.27
CA ASP A 67 -7.45 2.56 -8.27
C ASP A 67 -5.98 2.20 -8.05
N VAL A 68 -5.74 1.11 -7.32
CA VAL A 68 -4.40 0.66 -6.96
C VAL A 68 -3.85 -0.27 -8.02
N LYS A 69 -2.61 -0.02 -8.42
CA LYS A 69 -1.84 -0.86 -9.35
C LYS A 69 -0.54 -1.31 -8.69
N VAL A 70 -0.41 -2.61 -8.47
CA VAL A 70 0.77 -3.25 -7.89
C VAL A 70 1.57 -3.91 -8.99
N ALA A 71 2.74 -3.35 -9.28
CA ALA A 71 3.70 -3.91 -10.22
C ALA A 71 4.51 -5.04 -9.58
N TYR A 72 4.75 -6.14 -10.30
CA TYR A 72 5.62 -7.22 -9.82
C TYR A 72 6.35 -7.94 -10.98
N GLY A 73 7.50 -8.53 -10.67
CA GLY A 73 8.31 -9.32 -11.61
C GLY A 73 7.63 -10.65 -11.96
N ASN A 74 7.64 -11.03 -13.24
CA ASN A 74 6.72 -12.06 -13.74
C ASN A 74 7.13 -13.52 -13.53
N SER A 75 8.35 -13.81 -13.11
CA SER A 75 8.87 -15.19 -13.16
C SER A 75 9.01 -15.86 -11.80
N TYR A 76 9.21 -15.09 -10.72
CA TYR A 76 9.55 -15.65 -9.41
C TYR A 76 8.88 -14.92 -8.25
N SER A 77 7.96 -13.99 -8.52
CA SER A 77 7.29 -13.22 -7.49
C SER A 77 5.79 -13.19 -7.72
N HIS A 78 5.02 -13.20 -6.63
CA HIS A 78 3.56 -13.22 -6.66
C HIS A 78 3.01 -12.24 -5.62
N VAL A 79 1.97 -11.49 -5.98
CA VAL A 79 1.28 -10.61 -5.04
C VAL A 79 0.24 -11.43 -4.26
N THR A 80 0.33 -11.42 -2.94
CA THR A 80 -0.55 -12.09 -1.98
C THR A 80 -1.10 -11.08 -0.96
N ASP A 81 -2.02 -11.55 -0.12
CA ASP A 81 -2.49 -10.81 1.07
C ASP A 81 -2.99 -9.39 0.80
N ILE A 82 -3.58 -9.17 -0.39
CA ILE A 82 -4.20 -7.89 -0.74
C ILE A 82 -5.39 -7.69 0.20
N LYS A 83 -5.31 -6.62 1.00
CA LYS A 83 -6.37 -6.15 1.87
C LYS A 83 -6.52 -4.66 1.67
N GLY A 84 -7.74 -4.17 1.77
CA GLY A 84 -8.03 -2.76 1.63
C GLY A 84 -9.33 -2.38 2.29
N ARG A 85 -9.48 -1.08 2.57
CA ARG A 85 -10.71 -0.51 3.09
C ARG A 85 -10.76 0.98 2.82
N THR A 86 -11.98 1.49 2.74
CA THR A 86 -12.27 2.92 2.76
C THR A 86 -12.87 3.26 4.12
N ILE A 87 -12.43 4.38 4.69
CA ILE A 87 -12.95 4.92 5.93
C ILE A 87 -13.51 6.30 5.63
N HIS A 88 -14.80 6.50 5.87
CA HIS A 88 -15.45 7.80 5.72
C HIS A 88 -15.09 8.74 6.87
N SER A 89 -15.37 10.03 6.70
CA SER A 89 -15.03 11.07 7.70
C SER A 89 -15.78 10.91 9.03
N ASP A 90 -16.91 10.21 9.02
CA ASP A 90 -17.68 9.83 10.21
C ASP A 90 -17.14 8.57 10.92
N GLY A 91 -16.15 7.90 10.33
CA GLY A 91 -15.56 6.67 10.84
C GLY A 91 -16.18 5.39 10.30
N THR A 92 -17.17 5.45 9.40
CA THR A 92 -17.73 4.27 8.73
C THR A 92 -16.65 3.55 7.93
N VAL A 93 -16.51 2.24 8.13
CA VAL A 93 -15.50 1.41 7.47
C VAL A 93 -16.16 0.52 6.42
N ILE A 94 -15.63 0.56 5.20
CA ILE A 94 -16.10 -0.23 4.07
C ILE A 94 -14.93 -1.10 3.58
N PRO A 95 -14.93 -2.41 3.86
CA PRO A 95 -13.85 -3.30 3.46
C PRO A 95 -13.86 -3.55 1.94
N PHE A 96 -12.67 -3.76 1.37
CA PHE A 96 -12.53 -4.29 0.03
C PHE A 96 -12.77 -5.80 0.04
N GLU A 97 -13.89 -6.24 -0.53
CA GLU A 97 -14.26 -7.66 -0.67
C GLU A 97 -14.07 -8.19 -2.09
N GLY A 98 -13.57 -7.34 -3.00
CA GLY A 98 -13.34 -7.68 -4.39
C GLY A 98 -12.14 -8.59 -4.61
N LYS A 99 -11.94 -9.00 -5.86
CA LYS A 99 -10.72 -9.70 -6.30
C LYS A 99 -9.83 -8.74 -7.08
N ALA A 100 -8.54 -8.78 -6.81
CA ALA A 100 -7.57 -8.10 -7.65
C ALA A 100 -7.50 -8.76 -9.03
N LEU A 101 -7.46 -7.95 -10.07
CA LEU A 101 -7.39 -8.38 -11.46
C LEU A 101 -5.93 -8.47 -11.91
N ASP A 102 -5.61 -9.51 -12.67
CA ASP A 102 -4.30 -9.65 -13.28
C ASP A 102 -4.21 -8.88 -14.61
N GLY A 103 -3.11 -8.16 -14.79
CA GLY A 103 -2.78 -7.42 -16.01
C GLY A 103 -1.32 -7.57 -16.40
N THR A 104 -1.00 -7.26 -17.65
CA THR A 104 0.40 -7.12 -18.11
C THR A 104 0.74 -5.64 -18.18
N MET A 105 1.77 -5.21 -17.44
CA MET A 105 2.19 -3.82 -17.43
C MET A 105 3.16 -3.48 -18.56
N PHE A 106 4.11 -4.39 -18.79
CA PHE A 106 5.17 -4.23 -19.79
C PHE A 106 5.61 -5.61 -20.26
N LYS A 107 5.85 -5.78 -21.57
CA LYS A 107 6.35 -7.03 -22.13
C LYS A 107 7.31 -6.76 -23.27
N THR A 108 8.52 -7.30 -23.14
CA THR A 108 9.52 -7.43 -24.20
C THR A 108 9.88 -8.90 -24.37
N LYS A 109 10.79 -9.23 -25.31
CA LYS A 109 11.32 -10.60 -25.46
C LYS A 109 12.10 -11.10 -24.23
N ARG A 110 12.64 -10.19 -23.40
CA ARG A 110 13.52 -10.52 -22.26
C ARG A 110 12.94 -10.18 -20.89
N LEU A 111 11.92 -9.33 -20.83
CA LEU A 111 11.33 -8.84 -19.58
C LEU A 111 9.82 -8.78 -19.70
N LYS A 112 9.12 -9.34 -18.71
CA LYS A 112 7.68 -9.15 -18.54
C LYS A 112 7.45 -8.64 -17.12
N ILE A 113 6.65 -7.59 -17.00
CA ILE A 113 6.20 -7.02 -15.73
C ILE A 113 4.70 -7.24 -15.67
N LEU A 114 4.26 -7.92 -14.63
CA LEU A 114 2.85 -8.13 -14.35
C LEU A 114 2.34 -7.03 -13.42
N ALA A 115 1.03 -6.84 -13.42
CA ALA A 115 0.37 -5.96 -12.48
C ALA A 115 -0.83 -6.68 -11.87
N LYS A 116 -1.06 -6.46 -10.57
CA LYS A 116 -2.38 -6.67 -9.96
C LYS A 116 -3.05 -5.31 -9.79
N THR A 117 -4.33 -5.23 -10.15
CA THR A 117 -5.11 -4.00 -10.00
C THR A 117 -6.35 -4.25 -9.17
N PHE A 118 -6.69 -3.33 -8.28
CA PHE A 118 -7.91 -3.36 -7.50
C PHE A 118 -8.37 -1.94 -7.20
N THR A 119 -9.68 -1.77 -7.02
CA THR A 119 -10.30 -0.48 -6.72
C THR A 119 -10.94 -0.54 -5.35
N LEU A 120 -10.61 0.44 -4.51
CA LEU A 120 -11.22 0.55 -3.18
C LEU A 120 -12.66 1.07 -3.28
N PRO A 121 -13.59 0.52 -2.49
CA PRO A 121 -15.01 0.82 -2.63
C PRO A 121 -15.37 2.20 -2.04
N ASP A 122 -16.41 2.82 -2.60
CA ASP A 122 -17.10 4.00 -2.02
C ASP A 122 -16.18 5.11 -1.49
N VAL A 123 -15.18 5.48 -2.30
CA VAL A 123 -14.23 6.55 -1.98
C VAL A 123 -14.84 7.92 -2.24
N GLN A 124 -14.83 8.76 -1.22
CA GLN A 124 -15.41 10.10 -1.21
C GLN A 124 -14.35 11.15 -0.85
N VAL A 125 -14.66 12.42 -1.10
CA VAL A 125 -13.81 13.51 -0.59
C VAL A 125 -13.86 13.48 0.93
N GLY A 126 -12.70 13.53 1.58
CA GLY A 126 -12.57 13.37 3.02
C GLY A 126 -12.41 11.92 3.49
N SER A 127 -12.56 10.93 2.60
CA SER A 127 -12.26 9.54 2.96
C SER A 127 -10.76 9.34 3.24
N ILE A 128 -10.46 8.38 4.10
CA ILE A 128 -9.16 7.74 4.18
C ILE A 128 -9.26 6.40 3.45
N ILE A 129 -8.31 6.13 2.57
CA ILE A 129 -8.15 4.79 1.99
C ILE A 129 -6.94 4.12 2.63
N GLU A 130 -7.09 2.86 3.02
CA GLU A 130 -6.00 2.02 3.50
C GLU A 130 -5.91 0.76 2.67
N TYR A 131 -4.70 0.38 2.31
CA TYR A 131 -4.46 -0.91 1.67
C TYR A 131 -3.09 -1.45 2.05
N LYS A 132 -2.99 -2.76 2.02
CA LYS A 132 -1.74 -3.49 2.21
C LYS A 132 -1.70 -4.71 1.32
N TYR A 133 -0.50 -5.10 0.94
CA TYR A 133 -0.25 -6.30 0.15
C TYR A 133 1.16 -6.81 0.43
N THR A 134 1.38 -8.07 0.09
CA THR A 134 2.68 -8.72 0.16
C THR A 134 3.09 -9.16 -1.24
N ILE A 135 4.34 -8.92 -1.62
CA ILE A 135 4.97 -9.57 -2.76
C ILE A 135 5.85 -10.67 -2.18
N ARG A 136 5.56 -11.92 -2.52
CA ARG A 136 6.37 -13.07 -2.13
C ARG A 136 7.24 -13.51 -3.28
N THR A 137 8.49 -13.81 -2.99
CA THR A 137 9.45 -14.34 -3.95
C THR A 137 9.64 -15.84 -3.70
N GLU A 138 9.76 -16.61 -4.76
CA GLU A 138 9.96 -18.05 -4.69
C GLU A 138 11.30 -18.40 -4.02
N PRO A 139 11.35 -19.50 -3.23
CA PRO A 139 12.59 -19.96 -2.63
C PRO A 139 13.70 -20.16 -3.68
N GLY A 140 14.92 -19.76 -3.34
CA GLY A 140 16.08 -19.80 -4.25
C GLY A 140 16.26 -18.54 -5.11
N TRP A 141 15.31 -17.60 -5.07
CA TRP A 141 15.46 -16.28 -5.66
C TRP A 141 15.54 -15.21 -4.58
N ALA A 142 16.47 -14.27 -4.79
CA ALA A 142 16.64 -13.11 -3.94
C ALA A 142 16.80 -11.88 -4.84
N PHE A 143 16.12 -10.81 -4.49
CA PHE A 143 16.27 -9.52 -5.13
C PHE A 143 16.62 -8.50 -4.07
N PRO A 144 17.57 -7.59 -4.34
CA PRO A 144 17.88 -6.54 -3.38
C PRO A 144 16.62 -5.70 -3.13
N ALA A 145 16.35 -5.39 -1.86
CA ALA A 145 15.27 -4.49 -1.50
C ALA A 145 15.43 -3.16 -2.25
N ARG A 146 14.41 -2.79 -3.03
CA ARG A 146 14.36 -1.51 -3.76
C ARG A 146 13.16 -0.71 -3.29
N TRP A 147 13.43 0.47 -2.76
CA TRP A 147 12.38 1.37 -2.30
C TRP A 147 12.42 2.70 -3.03
N SER A 148 11.30 3.05 -3.65
CA SER A 148 11.06 4.42 -4.10
C SER A 148 10.75 5.28 -2.89
N VAL A 149 11.69 6.14 -2.50
CA VAL A 149 11.48 7.09 -1.40
C VAL A 149 10.55 8.22 -1.83
N GLN A 150 10.73 8.71 -3.06
CA GLN A 150 9.88 9.73 -3.66
C GLN A 150 8.57 9.12 -4.18
N GLU A 151 7.48 9.86 -3.99
CA GLU A 151 6.12 9.55 -4.45
C GLU A 151 5.52 10.82 -5.07
N ASP A 152 4.48 10.67 -5.88
CA ASP A 152 3.75 11.80 -6.47
C ASP A 152 2.87 12.54 -5.46
N MET A 153 2.58 11.92 -4.31
CA MET A 153 1.84 12.52 -3.21
C MET A 153 2.78 12.98 -2.10
N PHE A 154 2.43 14.08 -1.43
CA PHE A 154 3.08 14.47 -0.19
C PHE A 154 2.95 13.35 0.86
N GLN A 155 4.05 13.04 1.54
CA GLN A 155 4.13 11.99 2.57
C GLN A 155 4.37 12.62 3.94
N LYS A 156 3.41 12.47 4.86
CA LYS A 156 3.60 12.88 6.26
C LYS A 156 4.60 12.02 6.99
N ARG A 157 4.51 10.70 6.78
CA ARG A 157 5.39 9.72 7.42
C ARG A 157 5.58 8.51 6.53
N ALA A 158 6.83 8.11 6.37
CA ALA A 158 7.21 6.84 5.76
C ALA A 158 8.10 6.06 6.74
N LYS A 159 7.91 4.75 6.80
CA LYS A 159 8.73 3.81 7.57
C LYS A 159 9.24 2.73 6.65
N PHE A 160 10.54 2.49 6.71
CA PHE A 160 11.22 1.45 5.95
C PHE A 160 11.89 0.49 6.91
N SER A 161 11.83 -0.81 6.64
CA SER A 161 12.44 -1.84 7.47
C SER A 161 12.96 -2.97 6.60
N PHE A 162 14.22 -3.35 6.81
CA PHE A 162 14.89 -4.40 6.05
C PHE A 162 15.48 -5.43 7.02
N ALA A 163 15.17 -6.70 6.80
CA ALA A 163 15.80 -7.81 7.47
C ALA A 163 16.67 -8.56 6.43
N PRO A 164 18.01 -8.38 6.46
CA PRO A 164 18.90 -9.07 5.52
C PRO A 164 18.97 -10.57 5.84
N PHE A 165 19.49 -11.35 4.89
CA PHE A 165 19.83 -12.75 5.14
C PHE A 165 20.69 -12.91 6.39
N LYS A 166 20.36 -13.90 7.23
CA LYS A 166 21.15 -14.22 8.44
C LYS A 166 22.48 -14.90 8.13
N HIS A 167 22.68 -15.35 6.88
CA HIS A 167 23.88 -16.06 6.43
C HIS A 167 24.39 -15.43 5.14
N GLU A 168 25.69 -15.56 4.86
CA GLU A 168 26.25 -15.15 3.57
C GLU A 168 25.57 -15.92 2.44
N VAL A 169 24.99 -15.18 1.51
CA VAL A 169 24.44 -15.72 0.27
C VAL A 169 25.43 -15.42 -0.84
N LEU A 170 25.84 -16.46 -1.58
CA LEU A 170 26.65 -16.27 -2.78
C LEU A 170 25.81 -15.52 -3.82
N VAL A 171 26.13 -14.26 -4.05
CA VAL A 171 25.47 -13.46 -5.09
C VAL A 171 26.02 -13.95 -6.44
N GLY A 172 25.20 -14.68 -7.20
CA GLY A 172 25.51 -15.01 -8.59
C GLY A 172 25.51 -13.72 -9.42
N GLY A 173 26.64 -13.44 -10.08
CA GLY A 173 26.84 -12.27 -10.94
C GLY A 173 26.10 -12.33 -12.28
#